data_AF-A0AAD3MS26-F1
#
_entry.id   AF-A0AAD3MS26-F1
#
_cell.length_a   1.000
_cell.length_b   1.000
_cell.length_c   1.000
_cell.angle_alpha   90.00
_cell.angle_beta   90.00
_cell.angle_gamma   90.00
#
_symmetry.space_group_name_H-M   'P 1'
#
loop_
_entity.id
_entity.type
_entity.pdbx_description
1 polymer ?
#
loop_
_entity_poly.entity_id
_entity_poly.type
_entity_poly.pdbx_seq_one_letter_code
_entity_poly.pdbx_strand_id
1 'polypeptide(L)'
;SMPMVGPSASEVLDVISEIRVSMLTDEQLMNSSVIRKWFSERLSSFLPSASGRFLQCLTHRNISCQTYHQIVQILSHLQSHMTPPRQMSVYTHFIKVFLTRNHTADPQCLSSANNSAEWLKNNFGFFSRFATVTEFYMLNPHFSG
;
A
#
# COMPACT_ATOMS: atom_id res chain seq x y z
N SER A 1 15.84 23.94 -29.68
CA SER A 1 15.71 22.54 -29.24
C SER A 1 14.48 22.45 -28.35
N MET A 2 13.48 21.63 -28.70
CA MET A 2 12.38 21.33 -27.80
C MET A 2 12.89 20.38 -26.71
N PRO A 3 12.56 20.59 -25.43
CA PRO A 3 12.89 19.62 -24.40
C PRO A 3 12.10 18.34 -24.72
N MET A 4 12.80 17.22 -24.86
CA MET A 4 12.18 15.90 -24.91
C MET A 4 11.51 15.66 -23.56
N VAL A 5 10.20 15.85 -23.48
CA VAL A 5 9.41 15.49 -22.29
C VAL A 5 9.29 13.97 -22.30
N GLY A 6 10.17 13.31 -21.55
CA GLY A 6 10.05 11.89 -21.27
C GLY A 6 8.84 11.61 -20.37
N PRO A 7 8.32 10.38 -20.36
CA PRO A 7 7.20 10.01 -19.51
C PRO A 7 7.54 10.21 -18.03
N SER A 8 6.56 10.66 -17.25
CA SER A 8 6.67 10.80 -15.80
C SER A 8 6.82 9.44 -15.11
N ALA A 9 7.40 9.42 -13.92
CA ALA A 9 7.51 8.20 -13.11
C ALA A 9 6.14 7.55 -12.83
N SER A 10 5.07 8.35 -12.71
CA SER A 10 3.70 7.83 -12.57
C SER A 10 3.21 7.12 -13.82
N GLU A 11 3.46 7.69 -15.00
CA GLU A 11 3.06 7.05 -16.28
C GLU A 11 3.84 5.76 -16.51
N VAL A 12 5.14 5.74 -16.18
CA VAL A 12 5.95 4.51 -16.23
C VAL A 12 5.41 3.46 -15.27
N LEU A 13 5.02 3.84 -14.04
CA LEU A 13 4.42 2.91 -13.08
C LEU A 13 3.09 2.36 -13.55
N ASP A 14 2.23 3.20 -14.11
CA ASP A 14 0.92 2.78 -14.59
C ASP A 14 1.10 1.75 -15.72
N VAL A 15 2.03 1.98 -16.65
CA VAL A 15 2.38 1.01 -17.71
C VAL A 15 3.02 -0.26 -17.15
N ILE A 16 4.00 -0.18 -16.25
CA ILE A 16 4.62 -1.37 -15.63
C ILE A 16 3.60 -2.17 -14.81
N SER A 17 2.67 -1.49 -14.16
CA SER A 17 1.57 -2.11 -13.43
C SER A 17 0.66 -2.88 -14.38
N GLU A 18 0.27 -2.26 -15.49
CA GLU A 18 -0.56 -2.87 -16.52
C GLU A 18 0.14 -4.07 -17.20
N ILE A 19 1.48 -4.04 -17.32
CA ILE A 19 2.25 -5.07 -18.04
C ILE A 19 2.81 -6.18 -17.14
N ARG A 20 3.16 -5.94 -15.86
CA ARG A 20 3.87 -6.94 -15.03
C ARG A 20 3.34 -7.18 -13.62
N VAL A 21 2.83 -6.17 -12.93
CA VAL A 21 2.22 -6.39 -11.60
C VAL A 21 0.84 -7.03 -11.75
N SER A 22 0.08 -6.65 -12.79
CA SER A 22 -1.14 -7.32 -13.25
C SER A 22 -0.91 -8.82 -13.53
N MET A 23 0.27 -9.20 -14.04
CA MET A 23 0.64 -10.57 -14.39
C MET A 23 1.06 -11.44 -13.19
N LEU A 24 1.25 -10.89 -11.99
CA LEU A 24 1.53 -11.71 -10.82
C LEU A 24 0.29 -12.56 -10.50
N THR A 25 0.46 -13.87 -10.33
CA THR A 25 -0.64 -14.73 -9.85
C THR A 25 -0.92 -14.46 -8.38
N ASP A 26 -2.07 -14.88 -7.89
CA ASP A 26 -2.41 -14.71 -6.47
C ASP A 26 -1.41 -15.43 -5.55
N GLU A 27 -0.89 -16.59 -5.96
CA GLU A 27 0.20 -17.30 -5.27
C GLU A 27 1.48 -16.44 -5.17
N GLN A 28 1.86 -15.78 -6.28
CA GLN A 28 3.01 -14.89 -6.31
C GLN A 28 2.80 -13.66 -5.42
N LEU A 29 1.56 -13.17 -5.33
CA LEU A 29 1.20 -12.07 -4.45
C LEU A 29 1.19 -12.46 -2.97
N MET A 30 1.04 -13.74 -2.63
CA MET A 30 1.20 -14.25 -1.27
C MET A 30 2.66 -14.57 -0.90
N ASN A 31 3.57 -14.58 -1.88
CA ASN A 31 4.97 -14.92 -1.65
C ASN A 31 5.81 -13.69 -1.26
N SER A 32 6.28 -13.66 -0.02
CA SER A 32 7.06 -12.54 0.54
C SER A 32 8.34 -12.23 -0.25
N SER A 33 9.03 -13.25 -0.79
CA SER A 33 10.25 -13.05 -1.58
C SER A 33 9.95 -12.39 -2.91
N VAL A 34 8.80 -12.71 -3.52
CA VAL A 34 8.34 -12.09 -4.77
C VAL A 34 7.94 -10.65 -4.53
N ILE A 35 7.18 -10.37 -3.46
CA ILE A 35 6.80 -9.01 -3.08
C ILE A 35 8.02 -8.14 -2.82
N ARG A 36 9.00 -8.63 -2.04
CA ARG A 36 10.24 -7.90 -1.79
C ARG A 36 11.00 -7.60 -3.09
N LYS A 37 11.17 -8.60 -3.96
CA LYS A 37 11.86 -8.43 -5.24
C LYS A 37 11.18 -7.38 -6.14
N TRP A 38 9.86 -7.33 -6.15
CA TRP A 38 9.15 -6.35 -6.97
C TRP A 38 9.12 -4.96 -6.33
N PHE A 39 8.68 -4.85 -5.08
CA PHE A 39 8.42 -3.56 -4.44
C PHE A 39 9.67 -2.92 -3.83
N SER A 40 10.55 -3.70 -3.21
CA SER A 40 11.77 -3.17 -2.57
C SER A 40 12.95 -3.04 -3.52
N GLU A 41 12.99 -3.80 -4.63
CA GLU A 41 14.09 -3.74 -5.58
C GLU A 41 13.65 -3.10 -6.90
N ARG A 42 12.79 -3.75 -7.69
CA ARG A 42 12.50 -3.33 -9.08
C ARG A 42 11.71 -2.04 -9.19
N LEU A 43 10.73 -1.83 -8.31
CA LEU A 43 9.81 -0.69 -8.35
C LEU A 43 10.18 0.40 -7.35
N SER A 44 11.14 0.15 -6.46
CA SER A 44 11.43 1.00 -5.28
C SER A 44 11.62 2.48 -5.64
N SER A 45 12.43 2.77 -6.67
CA SER A 45 12.69 4.15 -7.12
C SER A 45 11.45 4.85 -7.70
N PHE A 46 10.46 4.10 -8.14
CA PHE A 46 9.25 4.63 -8.74
C PHE A 46 8.11 4.78 -7.74
N LEU A 47 8.02 3.90 -6.74
CA LEU A 47 6.95 3.86 -5.74
C LEU A 47 6.62 5.21 -5.07
N PRO A 48 7.58 6.14 -4.82
CA PRO A 48 7.26 7.46 -4.29
C PRO A 48 6.33 8.29 -5.20
N SER A 49 6.28 7.97 -6.49
CA SER A 49 5.42 8.60 -7.49
C SER A 49 4.18 7.78 -7.86
N ALA A 50 3.86 6.73 -7.09
CA ALA A 50 2.71 5.86 -7.33
C ALA A 50 1.41 6.64 -7.55
N SER A 51 0.67 6.27 -8.59
CA SER A 51 -0.64 6.83 -8.88
C SER A 51 -1.71 6.23 -7.96
N GLY A 52 -2.81 6.96 -7.75
CA GLY A 52 -3.98 6.40 -7.06
C GLY A 52 -4.56 5.19 -7.78
N ARG A 53 -4.44 5.13 -9.12
CA ARG A 53 -4.84 3.99 -9.95
C ARG A 53 -3.99 2.76 -9.65
N PHE A 54 -2.67 2.90 -9.67
CA PHE A 54 -1.73 1.84 -9.30
C PHE A 54 -2.05 1.27 -7.91
N LEU A 55 -2.19 2.16 -6.93
CA LEU A 55 -2.48 1.81 -5.55
C LEU A 55 -3.81 1.03 -5.40
N GLN A 56 -4.87 1.50 -6.05
CA GLN A 56 -6.16 0.79 -6.09
C GLN A 56 -6.06 -0.53 -6.82
N CYS A 57 -5.31 -0.64 -7.91
CA CYS A 57 -5.14 -1.90 -8.62
C CYS A 57 -4.56 -2.99 -7.70
N LEU A 58 -3.66 -2.64 -6.78
CA LEU A 58 -3.14 -3.58 -5.78
C LEU A 58 -4.22 -4.09 -4.82
N THR A 59 -5.11 -3.21 -4.34
CA THR A 59 -6.14 -3.58 -3.36
C THR A 59 -7.26 -4.44 -3.94
N HIS A 60 -7.45 -4.41 -5.26
CA HIS A 60 -8.40 -5.28 -5.97
C HIS A 60 -7.86 -6.71 -6.20
N ARG A 61 -6.60 -6.97 -5.85
CA ARG A 61 -6.02 -8.32 -5.89
C ARG A 61 -6.25 -9.05 -4.57
N ASN A 62 -6.19 -10.38 -4.63
CA ASN A 62 -6.30 -11.22 -3.44
C ASN A 62 -4.99 -11.23 -2.62
N ILE A 63 -4.66 -10.08 -2.02
CA ILE A 63 -3.49 -9.92 -1.16
C ILE A 63 -3.84 -10.16 0.32
N SER A 64 -3.02 -10.98 0.99
CA SER A 64 -3.14 -11.29 2.42
C SER A 64 -2.73 -10.11 3.29
N CYS A 65 -3.09 -10.14 4.58
CA CYS A 65 -2.63 -9.16 5.57
C CYS A 65 -1.10 -9.07 5.63
N GLN A 66 -0.42 -10.21 5.55
CA GLN A 66 1.04 -10.27 5.52
C GLN A 66 1.63 -9.50 4.33
N THR A 67 1.12 -9.76 3.12
CA THR A 67 1.59 -9.04 1.91
C THR A 67 1.28 -7.55 2.02
N TYR A 68 0.08 -7.20 2.48
CA TYR A 68 -0.31 -5.82 2.69
C TYR A 68 0.62 -5.08 3.64
N HIS A 69 0.94 -5.67 4.81
CA HIS A 69 1.87 -5.08 5.78
C HIS A 69 3.26 -4.86 5.19
N GLN A 70 3.76 -5.79 4.38
CA GLN A 70 5.04 -5.62 3.69
C GLN A 70 5.01 -4.41 2.76
N ILE A 71 3.95 -4.25 1.98
CA ILE A 71 3.81 -3.11 1.07
C ILE A 71 3.69 -1.79 1.87
N VAL A 72 2.90 -1.75 2.95
CA VAL A 72 2.80 -0.57 3.83
C VAL A 72 4.15 -0.21 4.45
N GLN A 73 4.93 -1.19 4.89
CA GLN A 73 6.27 -0.97 5.44
C GLN A 73 7.23 -0.40 4.41
N ILE A 74 7.22 -0.93 3.18
CA ILE A 74 8.04 -0.41 2.07
C ILE A 74 7.65 1.03 1.74
N LEU A 75 6.36 1.32 1.58
CA LEU A 75 5.87 2.67 1.31
C LEU A 75 6.19 3.62 2.46
N SER A 76 6.12 3.15 3.70
CA SER A 76 6.49 3.92 4.90
C SER A 76 7.97 4.29 4.90
N HIS A 77 8.85 3.36 4.52
CA HIS A 77 10.29 3.64 4.37
C HIS A 77 10.57 4.69 3.28
N LEU A 78 9.76 4.68 2.22
CA LEU A 78 9.89 5.61 1.09
C LEU A 78 9.15 6.95 1.28
N GLN A 79 8.46 7.14 2.42
CA GLN A 79 7.57 8.28 2.66
C GLN A 79 8.26 9.64 2.52
N SER A 80 9.52 9.76 2.92
CA SER A 80 10.29 11.02 2.81
C SER A 80 10.56 11.45 1.37
N HIS A 81 10.49 10.51 0.42
CA HIS A 81 10.65 10.77 -1.02
C HIS A 81 9.32 11.07 -1.74
N MET A 82 8.19 11.02 -1.01
CA MET A 82 6.87 11.29 -1.55
C MET A 82 6.48 12.75 -1.32
N THR A 83 5.88 13.38 -2.33
CA THR A 83 5.19 14.67 -2.13
C THR A 83 3.97 14.49 -1.22
N PRO A 84 3.52 15.54 -0.50
CA PRO A 84 2.35 15.42 0.39
C PRO A 84 1.09 14.84 -0.29
N PRO A 85 0.72 15.24 -1.53
CA PRO A 85 -0.40 14.61 -2.23
C PRO A 85 -0.19 13.12 -2.49
N ARG A 86 1.04 12.66 -2.74
CA ARG A 86 1.35 11.24 -2.93
C ARG A 86 1.25 10.46 -1.62
N GLN A 87 1.68 11.04 -0.50
CA GLN A 87 1.50 10.42 0.82
C GLN A 87 0.01 10.25 1.17
N MET A 88 -0.78 11.31 0.91
CA MET A 88 -2.23 11.24 1.07
C MET A 88 -2.83 10.17 0.16
N SER A 89 -2.37 10.07 -1.10
CA SER A 89 -2.81 9.04 -2.04
C SER A 89 -2.53 7.62 -1.54
N VAL A 90 -1.40 7.36 -0.86
CA VAL A 90 -1.13 6.05 -0.24
C VAL A 90 -2.19 5.74 0.83
N TYR A 91 -2.52 6.72 1.66
CA TYR A 91 -3.56 6.53 2.67
C TYR A 91 -4.95 6.28 2.02
N THR A 92 -5.39 7.16 1.12
CA THR A 92 -6.76 7.14 0.58
C THR A 92 -7.00 6.03 -0.42
N HIS A 93 -6.01 5.67 -1.25
CA HIS A 93 -6.18 4.75 -2.38
C HIS A 93 -5.57 3.36 -2.15
N PHE A 94 -4.84 3.15 -1.05
CA PHE A 94 -4.30 1.83 -0.69
C PHE A 94 -4.75 1.40 0.70
N ILE A 95 -4.28 2.09 1.76
CA ILE A 95 -4.52 1.69 3.15
C ILE A 95 -6.01 1.66 3.48
N LYS A 96 -6.71 2.77 3.24
CA LYS A 96 -8.15 2.88 3.53
C LYS A 96 -8.96 1.86 2.74
N VAL A 97 -8.73 1.77 1.43
CA VAL A 97 -9.44 0.84 0.54
C VAL A 97 -9.25 -0.61 0.98
N PHE A 98 -8.01 -1.01 1.32
CA PHE A 98 -7.72 -2.36 1.76
C PHE A 98 -8.40 -2.69 3.10
N LEU A 99 -8.30 -1.83 4.11
CA LEU A 99 -8.87 -2.09 5.44
C LEU A 99 -10.40 -2.01 5.48
N THR A 100 -11.04 -1.32 4.54
CA THR A 100 -12.51 -1.25 4.45
C THR A 100 -13.13 -2.33 3.56
N ARG A 101 -12.33 -3.27 3.05
CA ARG A 101 -12.86 -4.37 2.24
C ARG A 101 -13.73 -5.32 3.08
N ASN A 102 -14.63 -6.05 2.44
CA ASN A 102 -15.57 -6.96 3.12
C ASN A 102 -15.55 -8.40 2.56
N HIS A 103 -14.58 -8.72 1.71
CA HIS A 103 -14.50 -10.01 1.00
C HIS A 103 -13.57 -11.03 1.68
N THR A 104 -13.09 -10.75 2.90
CA THR A 104 -12.20 -11.63 3.67
C THR A 104 -12.67 -11.77 5.11
N ALA A 105 -12.35 -12.89 5.77
CA ALA A 105 -12.71 -13.13 7.17
C ALA A 105 -12.05 -12.16 8.18
N ASP A 106 -10.88 -11.61 7.83
CA ASP A 106 -10.17 -10.60 8.64
C ASP A 106 -9.74 -9.41 7.76
N PRO A 107 -10.68 -8.54 7.36
CA PRO A 107 -10.38 -7.46 6.42
C PRO A 107 -9.51 -6.35 7.01
N GLN A 108 -9.58 -6.14 8.33
CA GLN A 108 -8.82 -5.13 9.06
C GLN A 108 -7.50 -5.67 9.64
N CYS A 109 -7.16 -6.93 9.34
CA CYS A 109 -5.95 -7.58 9.83
C CYS A 109 -5.84 -7.56 11.37
N LEU A 110 -6.96 -7.77 12.06
CA LEU A 110 -7.05 -7.78 13.52
C LEU A 110 -6.28 -8.97 14.11
N SER A 111 -6.34 -10.13 13.47
CA SER A 111 -5.68 -11.36 13.94
C SER A 111 -4.15 -11.31 13.88
N SER A 112 -3.60 -10.31 13.19
CA SER A 112 -2.16 -10.18 12.93
C SER A 112 -1.43 -9.27 13.93
N ALA A 113 -2.11 -8.78 14.97
CA ALA A 113 -1.54 -7.89 15.98
C ALA A 113 -1.99 -8.27 17.38
N ASN A 114 -1.11 -8.13 18.37
CA ASN A 114 -1.40 -8.44 19.77
C ASN A 114 -2.05 -7.27 20.52
N ASN A 115 -1.90 -6.05 20.01
CA ASN A 115 -2.41 -4.84 20.65
C ASN A 115 -2.62 -3.70 19.63
N SER A 116 -3.28 -2.63 20.07
CA SER A 116 -3.63 -1.47 19.25
C SER A 116 -2.42 -0.75 18.65
N ALA A 117 -1.30 -0.69 19.38
CA ALA A 117 -0.08 -0.04 18.90
C ALA A 117 0.58 -0.84 17.77
N GLU A 118 0.66 -2.16 17.92
CA GLU A 118 1.14 -3.08 16.88
C GLU A 118 0.21 -3.04 15.65
N TRP A 119 -1.10 -3.09 15.87
CA TRP A 119 -2.09 -3.00 14.80
C TRP A 119 -1.96 -1.68 14.01
N LEU A 120 -1.83 -0.55 14.71
CA LEU A 120 -1.66 0.76 14.09
C LEU A 120 -0.35 0.83 13.30
N LYS A 121 0.75 0.37 13.88
CA LYS A 121 2.07 0.35 13.23
C LYS A 121 2.06 -0.51 11.97
N ASN A 122 1.51 -1.71 12.03
CA ASN A 122 1.52 -2.66 10.91
C ASN A 122 0.57 -2.23 9.79
N ASN A 123 -0.62 -1.71 10.13
CA ASN A 123 -1.63 -1.37 9.14
C ASN A 123 -1.46 0.04 8.55
N PHE A 124 -0.85 0.99 9.27
CA PHE A 124 -0.76 2.37 8.82
C PHE A 124 0.67 2.88 8.67
N GLY A 125 1.63 2.38 9.45
CA GLY A 125 3.00 2.87 9.46
C GLY A 125 3.08 4.40 9.60
N PHE A 126 3.85 5.06 8.73
CA PHE A 126 3.98 6.53 8.74
C PHE A 126 2.71 7.27 8.29
N PHE A 127 1.78 6.57 7.65
CA PHE A 127 0.56 7.16 7.09
C PHE A 127 -0.59 7.24 8.11
N SER A 128 -0.39 6.77 9.36
CA SER A 128 -1.37 6.91 10.45
C SER A 128 -1.79 8.36 10.69
N ARG A 129 -0.88 9.32 10.41
CA ARG A 129 -1.14 10.76 10.50
C ARG A 129 -2.29 11.27 9.61
N PHE A 130 -2.68 10.50 8.59
CA PHE A 130 -3.76 10.87 7.67
C PHE A 130 -5.13 10.31 8.09
N ALA A 131 -5.16 9.43 9.10
CA ALA A 131 -6.38 8.85 9.63
C ALA A 131 -6.84 9.60 10.89
N THR A 132 -8.15 9.65 11.09
CA THR A 132 -8.75 10.15 12.33
C THR A 132 -8.78 9.08 13.41
N VAL A 133 -8.82 9.50 14.67
CA VAL A 133 -9.01 8.57 15.80
C VAL A 133 -10.32 7.79 15.67
N THR A 134 -11.39 8.44 15.19
CA THR A 134 -12.67 7.78 14.94
C THR A 134 -12.54 6.65 13.92
N GLU A 135 -11.73 6.79 12.88
CA GLU A 135 -11.47 5.71 11.93
C GLU A 135 -10.74 4.53 12.57
N PHE A 136 -9.86 4.76 13.53
CA PHE A 136 -9.22 3.65 14.26
C PHE A 136 -10.25 2.84 15.05
N TYR A 137 -11.18 3.50 15.74
CA TYR A 137 -12.27 2.81 16.45
C TYR A 137 -13.27 2.11 15.51
N MET A 138 -13.49 2.65 14.31
CA MET A 138 -14.34 2.00 13.31
C MET A 138 -13.69 0.75 12.71
N LEU A 139 -12.38 0.77 12.50
CA LEU A 139 -11.64 -0.34 11.87
C LEU A 139 -11.22 -1.40 12.89
N ASN A 140 -10.93 -1.03 14.13
CA ASN A 140 -10.56 -1.95 15.19
C ASN A 140 -11.46 -1.72 16.41
N PRO A 141 -12.50 -2.56 16.61
CA PRO A 141 -13.40 -2.46 17.75
C PRO A 141 -12.71 -2.59 19.12
N HIS A 142 -11.51 -3.15 19.15
CA HIS A 142 -10.68 -3.30 20.34
C HIS A 142 -9.57 -2.24 20.44
N PHE A 143 -9.62 -1.21 19.59
CA PHE A 143 -8.63 -0.14 19.62
C PHE A 143 -8.62 0.57 20.98
N SER A 144 -7.43 0.85 21.47
CA SER A 144 -7.16 1.53 22.72
C SER A 144 -5.96 2.43 22.48
N GLY A 145 -6.13 3.73 22.74
CA GLY A 145 -5.19 4.79 22.40
C GLY A 145 -5.10 5.84 23.49
#